data_AF-R0MDH1-F1
#
_entry.id   AF-R0MDH1-F1
#
_cell.length_a   1.000
_cell.length_b   1.000
_cell.length_c   1.000
_cell.angle_alpha   90.00
_cell.angle_beta   90.00
_cell.angle_gamma   90.00
#
_symmetry.space_group_name_H-M   'P 1'
#
loop_
_entity.id
_entity.type
_entity.pdbx_description
1 polymer ?
#
loop_
_entity_poly.entity_id
_entity_poly.type
_entity_poly.pdbx_seq_one_letter_code
_entity_poly.pdbx_strand_id
1 'polypeptide(L)'
;MSFKTKALECLENGNYEEYYNYSKKQYEETKDDESLVEFNKAKKKLELYKEIKEFMKKEKACYYEVLGLNSDASSKQIREAYTKLMSKFHPDRTKIKESNAVSRIIQKAYSVLSDHEKRREYNLKK
;
A
#
# COMPACT_ATOMS: atom_id res chain seq x y z
N MET A 1 12.19 25.18 15.13
CA MET A 1 11.73 24.21 14.11
C MET A 1 10.28 24.52 13.78
N SER A 2 9.95 24.87 12.53
CA SER A 2 8.55 25.11 12.14
C SER A 2 7.79 23.77 12.00
N PHE A 3 6.46 23.79 12.02
CA PHE A 3 5.66 22.57 11.84
C PHE A 3 5.89 21.92 10.47
N LYS A 4 6.12 22.72 9.43
CA LYS A 4 6.56 22.25 8.10
C LYS A 4 7.86 21.42 8.18
N THR A 5 8.87 21.88 8.92
CA THR A 5 10.14 21.13 9.07
C THR A 5 9.92 19.80 9.79
N LYS A 6 9.14 19.80 10.88
CA LYS A 6 8.82 18.57 11.63
C LYS A 6 8.04 17.57 10.77
N ALA A 7 7.09 18.05 9.96
CA ALA A 7 6.31 17.22 9.05
C ALA A 7 7.22 16.49 8.03
N LEU A 8 8.19 17.19 7.43
CA LEU A 8 9.14 16.61 6.47
C LEU A 8 10.04 15.55 7.13
N GLU A 9 10.53 15.80 8.34
CA GLU A 9 11.31 14.83 9.10
C GLU A 9 10.51 13.55 9.39
N CYS A 10 9.24 13.68 9.78
CA CYS A 10 8.35 12.53 9.96
C CYS A 10 8.14 11.76 8.66
N LEU A 11 8.02 12.46 7.52
CA LEU A 11 7.87 11.85 6.20
C LEU A 11 9.09 11.01 5.81
N GLU A 12 10.30 11.51 6.04
CA GLU A 12 11.56 10.80 5.80
C GLU A 12 11.72 9.58 6.72
N ASN A 13 11.32 9.73 7.97
CA ASN A 13 11.33 8.65 8.94
C ASN A 13 10.24 7.60 8.70
N GLY A 14 9.24 7.89 7.86
CA GLY A 14 8.12 6.98 7.58
C GLY A 14 7.04 7.01 8.65
N ASN A 15 7.05 8.03 9.53
CA ASN A 15 5.98 8.26 10.49
C ASN A 15 4.88 9.10 9.84
N TYR A 16 3.99 8.42 9.11
CA TYR A 16 2.92 9.08 8.35
C TYR A 16 1.81 9.67 9.23
N GLU A 17 1.67 9.19 10.47
CA GLU A 17 0.69 9.70 11.44
C GLU A 17 1.15 11.05 11.99
N GLU A 18 2.41 11.16 12.41
CA GLU A 18 2.97 12.45 12.83
C GLU A 18 3.12 13.42 11.66
N TYR A 19 3.44 12.93 10.46
CA TYR A 19 3.41 13.76 9.24
C TYR A 19 2.04 14.42 9.03
N TYR A 20 0.95 13.65 9.18
CA TYR A 20 -0.42 14.19 9.13
C TYR A 20 -0.68 15.21 10.24
N ASN A 21 -0.31 14.89 11.48
CA ASN A 21 -0.53 15.74 12.64
C ASN A 21 0.19 17.09 12.50
N TYR A 22 1.45 17.09 12.08
CA TYR A 22 2.22 18.33 11.90
C TYR A 22 1.75 19.13 10.69
N SER A 23 1.42 18.49 9.56
CA SER A 23 0.85 19.20 8.41
C SER A 23 -0.52 19.82 8.72
N LYS A 24 -1.34 19.14 9.53
CA LYS A 24 -2.62 19.67 10.02
C LYS A 24 -2.41 20.91 10.89
N LYS A 25 -1.51 20.83 11.89
CA LYS A 25 -1.17 21.96 12.77
C LYS A 25 -0.65 23.15 11.97
N GLN A 26 0.21 22.91 10.99
CA GLN A 26 0.72 23.96 10.09
C GLN A 26 -0.43 24.68 9.39
N TYR A 27 -1.38 23.95 8.80
CA TYR A 27 -2.55 24.54 8.14
C TYR A 27 -3.48 25.27 9.12
N GLU A 28 -3.70 24.74 10.32
CA GLU A 28 -4.54 25.39 11.33
C GLU A 28 -3.96 26.75 11.78
N GLU A 29 -2.64 26.88 11.82
CA GLU A 29 -1.95 28.13 12.16
C GLU A 29 -1.93 29.14 11.02
N THR A 30 -1.60 28.72 9.79
CA THR A 30 -1.38 29.65 8.69
C THR A 30 -2.62 29.86 7.80
N LYS A 31 -3.49 28.85 7.69
CA LYS A 31 -4.74 28.84 6.89
C LYS A 31 -4.57 29.28 5.44
N ASP A 32 -3.39 29.10 4.87
CA ASP A 32 -3.05 29.43 3.50
C ASP A 32 -3.21 28.22 2.56
N ASP A 33 -3.25 28.49 1.26
CA ASP A 33 -3.45 27.46 0.24
C ASP A 33 -2.27 26.47 0.14
N GLU A 34 -1.03 26.91 0.41
CA GLU A 34 0.15 26.04 0.37
C GLU A 34 0.07 24.99 1.48
N SER A 35 -0.22 25.41 2.71
CA SER A 35 -0.38 24.50 3.86
C SER A 35 -1.60 23.59 3.71
N LEU A 36 -2.69 24.04 3.06
CA LEU A 36 -3.82 23.19 2.71
C LEU A 36 -3.43 22.08 1.73
N VAL A 37 -2.64 22.40 0.70
CA VAL A 37 -2.14 21.42 -0.27
C VAL A 37 -1.27 20.36 0.43
N GLU A 38 -0.36 20.78 1.31
CA GLU A 38 0.49 19.84 2.07
C GLU A 38 -0.31 18.99 3.06
N PHE A 39 -1.29 19.57 3.76
CA PHE A 39 -2.21 18.81 4.61
C PHE A 39 -2.99 17.74 3.84
N ASN A 40 -3.51 18.08 2.65
CA ASN A 40 -4.22 17.12 1.80
C ASN A 40 -3.28 16.01 1.29
N LYS A 41 -2.04 16.33 0.93
CA LYS A 41 -1.02 15.31 0.60
C LYS A 41 -0.76 14.37 1.79
N ALA A 42 -0.62 14.93 2.99
CA ALA A 42 -0.40 14.15 4.20
C ALA A 42 -1.58 13.23 4.52
N LYS A 43 -2.81 13.74 4.40
CA LYS A 43 -4.05 12.96 4.57
C LYS A 43 -4.10 11.77 3.60
N LYS A 44 -3.88 12.02 2.31
CA LYS A 44 -3.87 10.97 1.28
C LYS A 44 -2.78 9.93 1.53
N LYS A 45 -1.60 10.36 1.97
CA LYS A 45 -0.48 9.44 2.27
C LYS A 45 -0.77 8.58 3.49
N LEU A 46 -1.38 9.14 4.54
CA LEU A 46 -1.80 8.39 5.73
C LEU A 46 -2.88 7.36 5.40
N GLU A 47 -3.86 7.72 4.57
CA GLU A 47 -4.91 6.79 4.11
C GLU A 47 -4.30 5.61 3.35
N LEU A 48 -3.40 5.88 2.40
CA LEU A 48 -2.69 4.85 1.66
C LEU A 48 -1.80 3.97 2.57
N TYR A 49 -1.12 4.56 3.55
CA TYR A 49 -0.35 3.81 4.54
C TYR A 49 -1.24 2.85 5.35
N LYS A 50 -2.42 3.30 5.78
CA LYS A 50 -3.39 2.45 6.48
C LYS A 50 -3.85 1.29 5.60
N GLU A 51 -4.16 1.53 4.33
CA GLU A 51 -4.51 0.46 3.39
C GLU A 51 -3.37 -0.55 3.19
N ILE A 52 -2.13 -0.08 3.03
CA ILE A 52 -0.94 -0.94 2.90
C ILE A 52 -0.78 -1.80 4.16
N LYS A 53 -0.92 -1.20 5.34
CA LYS A 53 -0.80 -1.90 6.63
C LYS A 53 -1.89 -2.94 6.83
N GLU A 54 -3.12 -2.65 6.43
CA GLU A 54 -4.22 -3.63 6.40
C GLU A 54 -3.94 -4.76 5.41
N PHE A 55 -3.39 -4.45 4.23
CA PHE A 55 -3.03 -5.46 3.25
C PHE A 55 -1.92 -6.38 3.75
N MET A 56 -0.91 -5.85 4.46
CA MET A 56 0.16 -6.66 5.06
C MET A 56 -0.37 -7.70 6.05
N LYS A 57 -1.46 -7.44 6.76
CA LYS A 57 -2.09 -8.43 7.66
C LYS A 57 -2.56 -9.68 6.90
N LYS A 58 -2.80 -9.58 5.59
CA LYS A 58 -3.18 -10.69 4.71
C LYS A 58 -2.00 -11.54 4.25
N GLU A 59 -0.78 -11.31 4.73
CA GLU A 59 0.39 -12.13 4.38
C GLU A 59 0.18 -13.63 4.64
N LYS A 60 -0.56 -13.96 5.71
CA LYS A 60 -0.90 -15.34 6.08
C LYS A 60 -2.17 -15.86 5.41
N ALA A 61 -2.86 -15.03 4.63
CA ALA A 61 -4.05 -15.42 3.91
C ALA A 61 -3.69 -16.27 2.68
N CYS A 62 -4.68 -16.92 2.09
CA CYS A 62 -4.43 -17.70 0.89
C CYS A 62 -4.08 -16.77 -0.30
N TYR A 63 -3.29 -17.25 -1.27
CA TYR A 63 -2.87 -16.43 -2.42
C TYR A 63 -4.04 -15.86 -3.23
N TYR A 64 -5.18 -16.54 -3.25
CA TYR A 64 -6.39 -16.01 -3.89
C TYR A 64 -6.95 -14.81 -3.11
N GLU A 65 -7.00 -14.86 -1.77
CA GLU A 65 -7.43 -13.74 -0.93
C GLU A 65 -6.48 -12.54 -1.02
N VAL A 66 -5.17 -12.80 -1.14
CA VAL A 66 -4.17 -11.76 -1.40
C VAL A 66 -4.49 -11.03 -2.71
N LEU A 67 -4.85 -11.75 -3.77
CA LEU A 67 -5.25 -11.16 -5.04
C LEU A 67 -6.73 -10.68 -5.05
N GLY A 68 -7.51 -10.95 -4.01
CA GLY A 68 -8.94 -10.63 -3.96
C GLY A 68 -9.78 -11.46 -4.94
N LEU A 69 -9.41 -12.72 -5.13
CA LEU A 69 -10.01 -13.66 -6.07
C LEU A 69 -10.56 -14.90 -5.35
N ASN A 70 -11.45 -15.63 -6.04
CA ASN A 70 -11.88 -16.96 -5.63
C ASN A 70 -10.93 -18.04 -6.19
N SER A 71 -10.97 -19.25 -5.62
CA SER A 71 -10.18 -20.41 -6.06
C SER A 71 -10.41 -20.78 -7.52
N ASP A 72 -11.60 -20.48 -8.05
CA ASP A 72 -12.02 -20.78 -9.43
C ASP A 72 -11.60 -19.70 -10.44
N ALA A 73 -10.85 -18.67 -9.99
CA ALA A 73 -10.44 -17.58 -10.87
C ALA A 73 -9.61 -18.07 -12.06
N SER A 74 -9.92 -17.56 -13.24
CA SER A 74 -9.15 -17.84 -14.45
C SER A 74 -7.75 -17.19 -14.41
N SER A 75 -6.80 -17.71 -15.20
CA SER A 75 -5.46 -17.11 -15.33
C SER A 75 -5.52 -15.64 -15.78
N LYS A 76 -6.55 -15.28 -16.57
CA LYS A 76 -6.81 -13.89 -16.97
C LYS A 76 -7.17 -13.02 -15.76
N GLN A 77 -8.10 -13.46 -14.92
CA GLN A 77 -8.47 -12.73 -13.69
C GLN A 77 -7.30 -12.60 -12.72
N ILE A 78 -6.46 -13.63 -12.59
CA ILE A 78 -5.25 -13.60 -11.77
C ILE A 78 -4.28 -12.51 -12.26
N ARG A 79 -4.05 -12.41 -13.57
CA ARG A 79 -3.20 -11.37 -14.17
C ARG A 79 -3.79 -9.98 -14.03
N GLU A 80 -5.10 -9.82 -14.22
CA GLU A 80 -5.78 -8.54 -14.06
C GLU A 80 -5.73 -8.05 -12.61
N ALA A 81 -6.00 -8.92 -11.64
CA ALA A 81 -5.91 -8.61 -10.21
C ALA A 81 -4.48 -8.21 -9.80
N TYR A 82 -3.48 -8.97 -10.24
CA TYR A 82 -2.07 -8.64 -10.00
C TYR A 82 -1.71 -7.25 -10.55
N THR A 83 -2.08 -6.95 -11.80
CA THR A 83 -1.76 -5.68 -12.45
C THR A 83 -2.42 -4.50 -11.73
N LYS A 84 -3.68 -4.67 -11.30
CA LYS A 84 -4.43 -3.67 -10.54
C LYS A 84 -3.78 -3.39 -9.18
N LEU A 85 -3.42 -4.44 -8.44
CA LEU A 85 -2.79 -4.32 -7.12
C LEU A 85 -1.40 -3.72 -7.21
N MET A 86 -0.57 -4.16 -8.16
CA MET A 86 0.75 -3.57 -8.39
C MET A 86 0.64 -2.10 -8.78
N SER A 87 -0.30 -1.73 -9.66
CA SER A 87 -0.50 -0.32 -10.03
C SER A 87 -0.87 0.57 -8.84
N LYS A 88 -1.57 0.00 -7.83
CA LYS A 88 -2.00 0.69 -6.61
C LYS A 88 -0.89 0.77 -5.55
N PHE A 89 -0.15 -0.31 -5.34
CA PHE A 89 0.80 -0.46 -4.24
C PHE A 89 2.28 -0.40 -4.66
N HIS A 90 2.58 -0.11 -5.93
CA HIS A 90 3.97 -0.04 -6.40
C HIS A 90 4.80 0.97 -5.58
N PRO A 91 6.02 0.62 -5.12
CA PRO A 91 6.85 1.52 -4.31
C PRO A 91 7.19 2.83 -5.04
N ASP A 92 7.42 2.78 -6.35
CA ASP A 92 7.71 3.95 -7.19
C ASP A 92 6.59 5.02 -7.16
N ARG A 93 5.33 4.58 -7.17
CA ARG A 93 4.17 5.48 -7.20
C ARG A 93 3.76 5.96 -5.81
N THR A 94 3.84 5.07 -4.83
CA THR A 94 3.32 5.31 -3.48
C THR A 94 4.34 6.00 -2.57
N LYS A 95 5.64 5.75 -2.78
CA LYS A 95 6.75 6.29 -1.98
C LYS A 95 6.51 6.14 -0.46
N ILE A 96 6.00 4.98 -0.08
CA ILE A 96 5.77 4.56 1.31
C ILE A 96 6.75 3.40 1.60
N LYS A 97 7.35 3.39 2.79
CA LYS A 97 8.42 2.42 3.14
C LYS A 97 7.90 0.98 3.08
N GLU A 98 6.67 0.76 3.51
CA GLU A 98 5.99 -0.53 3.60
C GLU A 98 5.46 -1.05 2.25
N SER A 99 5.39 -0.21 1.22
CA SER A 99 4.92 -0.62 -0.13
C SER A 99 5.75 -1.76 -0.73
N ASN A 100 7.04 -1.82 -0.39
CA ASN A 100 7.92 -2.92 -0.80
C ASN A 100 7.45 -4.27 -0.23
N ALA A 101 7.01 -4.31 1.03
CA ALA A 101 6.53 -5.54 1.66
C ALA A 101 5.23 -6.02 0.99
N VAL A 102 4.27 -5.13 0.79
CA VAL A 102 3.01 -5.45 0.09
C VAL A 102 3.26 -5.91 -1.34
N SER A 103 4.14 -5.24 -2.08
CA SER A 103 4.50 -5.63 -3.45
C SER A 103 5.09 -7.04 -3.50
N ARG A 104 5.93 -7.41 -2.54
CA ARG A 104 6.47 -8.78 -2.42
C ARG A 104 5.38 -9.81 -2.15
N ILE A 105 4.42 -9.52 -1.28
CA ILE A 105 3.27 -10.39 -0.99
C ILE A 105 2.45 -10.63 -2.27
N ILE A 106 2.14 -9.56 -3.01
CA ILE A 106 1.38 -9.61 -4.27
C ILE A 106 2.15 -10.42 -5.33
N GLN A 107 3.45 -10.16 -5.49
CA GLN A 107 4.30 -10.89 -6.44
C GLN A 107 4.40 -12.37 -6.08
N LYS A 108 4.53 -12.71 -4.79
CA LYS A 108 4.56 -14.10 -4.33
C LYS A 108 3.27 -14.83 -4.68
N ALA A 109 2.11 -14.25 -4.36
CA ALA A 109 0.80 -14.82 -4.70
C ALA A 109 0.64 -15.03 -6.20
N TYR A 110 1.01 -14.02 -7.00
CA TYR A 110 0.97 -14.13 -8.45
C TYR A 110 1.91 -15.21 -8.99
N SER A 111 3.16 -15.29 -8.50
CA SER A 111 4.16 -16.26 -8.98
C SER A 111 3.75 -17.72 -8.82
N VAL A 112 2.87 -18.01 -7.85
CA VAL A 112 2.32 -19.34 -7.62
C VAL A 112 1.05 -19.54 -8.45
N LEU A 113 0.14 -18.56 -8.46
CA LEU A 113 -1.16 -18.70 -9.11
C LEU A 113 -1.11 -18.55 -10.64
N SER A 114 -0.11 -17.83 -11.18
CA SER A 114 0.04 -17.64 -12.63
C SER A 114 0.61 -18.88 -13.34
N ASP A 115 1.32 -19.72 -12.61
CA ASP A 115 1.94 -20.94 -13.12
C ASP A 115 0.99 -22.12 -12.86
N HIS A 116 0.65 -22.86 -13.92
CA HIS A 116 -0.34 -23.92 -13.85
C HIS A 116 0.07 -25.05 -12.89
N GLU A 117 1.34 -25.47 -12.94
CA GLU A 117 1.86 -26.56 -12.11
C GLU A 117 1.94 -26.13 -10.64
N LYS A 118 2.48 -24.93 -10.37
CA LYS A 118 2.57 -24.40 -9.00
C LYS A 118 1.19 -24.13 -8.40
N ARG A 119 0.24 -23.63 -9.19
CA ARG A 119 -1.14 -23.42 -8.76
C ARG A 119 -1.80 -24.73 -8.39
N ARG A 120 -1.60 -25.77 -9.21
CA ARG A 120 -2.12 -27.12 -8.94
C ARG A 120 -1.54 -27.67 -7.64
N GLU A 121 -0.22 -27.63 -7.48
CA GLU A 121 0.45 -28.09 -6.25
C GLU A 121 -0.05 -27.32 -5.02
N TYR A 122 -0.18 -26.00 -5.14
CA TYR A 122 -0.72 -25.14 -4.08
C TYR A 122 -2.16 -25.52 -3.71
N ASN A 123 -3.02 -25.76 -4.70
CA ASN A 123 -4.41 -26.17 -4.47
C ASN A 123 -4.52 -27.56 -3.84
N LEU A 124 -3.55 -28.45 -4.04
CA LEU A 124 -3.53 -29.80 -3.45
C LEU A 124 -3.02 -29.80 -1.99
N LYS A 125 -2.20 -28.81 -1.61
CA LYS A 125 -1.59 -28.68 -0.28
C LYS A 125 -2.42 -27.85 0.71
N LYS A 126 -3.51 -27.24 0.25
CA LYS A 126 -4.39 -26.37 1.03
C LYS A 126 -5.64 -27.14 1.43
#